data_AF-A0A965PPC7-F1
#
_entry.id   AF-A0A965PPC7-F1
#
_cell.length_a   1.000
_cell.length_b   1.000
_cell.length_c   1.000
_cell.angle_alpha   90.00
_cell.angle_beta   90.00
_cell.angle_gamma   90.00
#
_symmetry.space_group_name_H-M   'P 1'
#
loop_
_entity.id
_entity.type
_entity.pdbx_description
1 polymer ?
#
loop_
_entity_poly.entity_id
_entity_poly.type
_entity_poly.pdbx_seq_one_letter_code
_entity_poly.pdbx_strand_id
1 'polypeptide(L)' 'MMPLYEYTCAECGTYGSTSSSYADNLPIMECPKCMTIMNRLYSAPGIVFKGNGWGSKP' A
#
# COMPACT_ATOMS: atom_id res chain seq x y z
N MET A 1 -11.37 16.75 -1.02
CA MET A 1 -10.22 15.96 -1.51
C MET A 1 -10.18 14.67 -0.71
N MET A 2 -10.23 13.51 -1.36
CA MET A 2 -10.24 12.19 -0.68
C MET A 2 -8.79 11.69 -0.52
N PRO A 3 -8.31 11.45 0.71
CA PRO A 3 -7.00 10.84 0.91
C PRO A 3 -7.02 9.36 0.49
N LEU A 4 -5.98 8.94 -0.20
CA LEU A 4 -5.71 7.52 -0.46
C LEU A 4 -4.87 6.97 0.69
N TYR A 5 -5.30 5.87 1.27
CA TYR A 5 -4.59 5.15 2.32
C TYR A 5 -4.07 3.82 1.77
N GLU A 6 -2.79 3.55 1.99
CA GLU A 6 -2.12 2.32 1.55
C GLU A 6 -1.96 1.35 2.71
N TYR A 7 -1.98 0.06 2.42
CA TYR A 7 -1.88 -1.03 3.39
C TYR A 7 -0.99 -2.14 2.86
N THR A 8 -0.26 -2.81 3.76
CA THR A 8 0.52 -4.01 3.44
C THR A 8 0.30 -5.10 4.47
N CYS A 9 0.26 -6.34 3.99
CA CYS A 9 0.19 -7.53 4.83
C CYS A 9 1.61 -7.95 5.23
N ALA A 10 1.89 -8.00 6.53
CA ALA A 10 3.20 -8.42 7.04
C ALA A 10 3.51 -9.90 6.77
N GLU A 11 2.46 -10.74 6.63
CA GLU A 11 2.62 -12.19 6.47
C GLU A 11 3.00 -12.58 5.04
N CYS A 12 2.27 -12.06 4.04
CA CYS A 12 2.44 -12.45 2.64
C CYS A 12 2.97 -11.34 1.73
N GLY A 13 3.13 -10.12 2.24
CA GLY A 13 3.56 -8.97 1.45
C GLY A 13 2.54 -8.50 0.42
N THR A 14 1.25 -8.81 0.60
CA THR A 14 0.19 -8.29 -0.28
C THR A 14 -0.04 -6.81 -0.03
N TYR A 15 -0.20 -6.01 -1.08
CA TYR A 15 -0.44 -4.56 -1.02
C TYR A 15 -1.88 -4.23 -1.41
N GLY A 16 -2.48 -3.24 -0.76
CA GLY A 16 -3.81 -2.74 -1.07
C GLY A 16 -3.93 -1.24 -0.81
N SER A 17 -4.82 -0.56 -1.52
CA SER A 17 -5.09 0.87 -1.34
C SER A 17 -6.59 1.12 -1.23
N THR A 18 -6.98 2.03 -0.35
CA THR A 18 -8.36 2.42 -0.12
C THR A 18 -8.49 3.94 -0.05
N SER A 19 -9.45 4.49 -0.78
CA SER A 19 -9.83 5.89 -0.66
C SER A 19 -10.94 6.00 0.37
N SER A 20 -10.67 6.65 1.50
CA SER A 20 -11.69 6.87 2.53
C SER A 20 -11.85 8.36 2.82
N SER A 21 -13.08 8.77 3.09
CA SER A 21 -13.39 10.11 3.56
C SER A 21 -12.87 10.29 4.99
N TYR A 22 -12.25 11.43 5.28
CA TYR A 22 -11.71 11.75 6.61
C TYR A 22 -12.75 11.70 7.74
N ALA A 23 -14.05 11.80 7.40
CA ALA A 23 -15.16 11.74 8.33
C ALA A 23 -15.48 10.33 8.83
N ASP A 24 -15.05 9.29 8.10
CA ASP A 24 -15.41 7.91 8.38
C ASP A 24 -14.19 7.21 8.97
N ASN A 25 -14.35 6.80 10.23
CA ASN A 25 -13.53 5.92 11.06
C ASN A 25 -12.30 5.27 10.37
N LEU A 26 -11.15 5.34 11.05
CA LEU A 26 -9.87 4.72 10.66
C LEU A 26 -10.06 3.46 9.79
N PRO A 27 -9.68 3.49 8.50
CA PRO A 27 -9.94 2.35 7.63
C PRO A 27 -9.15 1.14 8.14
N ILE A 28 -9.85 0.07 8.46
CA ILE A 28 -9.24 -1.22 8.82
C ILE A 28 -9.32 -2.08 7.56
N MET A 29 -8.16 -2.52 7.06
CA MET A 29 -8.08 -3.39 5.88
C MET A 29 -7.65 -4.78 6.31
N GLU A 30 -8.42 -5.81 5.94
CA GLU A 30 -8.07 -7.21 6.18
C GLU A 30 -7.48 -7.82 4.90
N CYS A 31 -6.46 -8.67 5.08
CA CYS A 31 -5.83 -9.36 3.97
C CYS A 31 -6.68 -10.56 3.52
N PRO A 32 -7.14 -10.64 2.25
CA PRO A 32 -7.96 -11.75 1.79
C PRO A 32 -7.22 -13.09 1.69
N LYS A 33 -5.87 -13.09 1.74
CA LYS A 33 -5.06 -14.31 1.71
C LYS A 33 -4.76 -14.85 3.11
N CYS A 34 -4.55 -13.96 4.06
CA CYS A 34 -4.08 -14.31 5.40
C CYS A 34 -5.17 -14.14 6.46
N MET A 35 -6.31 -13.52 6.12
CA MET A 35 -7.39 -13.17 7.05
C MET A 35 -6.86 -12.46 8.31
N THR A 36 -5.90 -11.56 8.09
CA THR A 36 -5.23 -10.81 9.16
C THR A 36 -5.30 -9.32 8.88
N ILE A 37 -5.22 -8.52 9.94
CA ILE A 37 -5.27 -7.06 9.84
C ILE A 37 -4.00 -6.56 9.17
N MET A 38 -4.17 -5.86 8.04
CA MET A 38 -3.08 -5.23 7.32
C MET A 38 -2.66 -3.95 8.03
N ASN A 39 -1.35 -3.69 8.04
CA ASN A 39 -0.82 -2.46 8.61
C ASN A 39 -0.95 -1.34 7.60
N ARG A 40 -1.47 -0.19 8.04
CA ARG A 40 -1.51 1.02 7.22
C ARG A 40 -0.09 1.47 6.93
N LEU A 41 0.25 1.52 5.65
CA LEU A 41 1.48 2.15 5.18
C LEU A 41 1.27 3.66 5.23
N TYR A 42 1.93 4.28 6.19
CA TYR A 42 2.15 5.73 6.19
C TYR A 42 3.33 6.03 5.26
N SER A 43 3.13 5.80 3.96
CA SER A 43 4.13 6.16 2.96
C SER A 43 4.10 7.69 2.82
N ALA A 44 5.13 8.38 3.31
CA ALA A 44 5.46 9.70 2.76
C ALA A 44 5.66 9.46 1.25
N PRO A 45 5.01 10.21 0.34
CA PRO A 45 4.86 9.85 -1.07
C PRO A 45 6.19 9.35 -1.62
N GLY A 46 6.34 8.02 -1.61
CA GLY A 46 7.59 7.38 -1.90
C GLY A 46 7.79 7.55 -3.37
N ILE A 47 8.84 8.28 -3.77
CA ILE A 47 9.26 8.35 -5.16
C ILE A 47 9.34 6.91 -5.67
N VAL A 48 8.39 6.52 -6.52
CA VAL A 48 8.41 5.25 -7.22
C VAL A 48 9.45 5.39 -8.33
N PHE A 49 10.72 5.10 -8.01
CA PHE A 49 11.71 4.83 -9.05
C PHE A 49 11.37 3.48 -9.68
N LYS A 50 10.49 3.51 -10.69
CA LYS A 50 10.35 2.42 -11.66
C LYS A 50 11.55 2.47 -12.61
N GLY A 51 12.74 2.19 -12.07
CA GLY A 51 13.95 1.99 -12.88
C GLY A 51 13.84 0.64 -13.57
N ASN A 52 13.31 0.63 -14.79
CA ASN A 52 13.52 -0.51 -15.69
C ASN A 52 15.02 -0.74 -15.81
N GLY A 53 15.46 -1.96 -15.43
CA GLY A 53 16.85 -2.36 -15.55
C GLY A 53 17.33 -2.22 -16.99
N TRP A 54 18.26 -1.31 -17.22
CA TRP A 54 19.01 -1.21 -18.46
C TRP A 54 20.42 -1.71 -18.21
N GLY A 55 20.59 -3.03 -18.25
CA GLY A 55 21.89 -3.66 -18.45
C GLY A 55 22.24 -3.58 -19.94
N SER A 56 22.62 -2.39 -20.43
CA SER A 56 23.29 -2.29 -21.73
C SER A 56 24.74 -2.69 -21.57
N LYS A 57 25.01 -3.98 -21.74
CA LYS A 57 26.35 -4.52 -21.98
C LYS A 57 26.67 -4.33 -23.47
N PRO A 58 27.82 -3.76 -23.83
CA PRO A 58 28.66 -4.35 -24.87
C PRO A 58 29.77 -5.19 -24.25
#